data_AF-A0A177AP11-F1
#
_entry.id   AF-A0A177AP11-F1
#
_cell.length_a   1.000
_cell.length_b   1.000
_cell.length_c   1.000
_cell.angle_alpha   90.00
_cell.angle_beta   90.00
_cell.angle_gamma   90.00
#
_symmetry.space_group_name_H-M   'P 1'
#
loop_
_entity.id
_entity.type
_entity.pdbx_description
1 polymer ?
#
loop_
_entity_poly.entity_id
_entity_poly.type
_entity_poly.pdbx_seq_one_letter_code
_entity_poly.pdbx_strand_id
1 'polypeptide(L)'
;MGVCNGGMQCLISILCSHFLGKEDSFLGLGAVSTLMSIPLLVGPIISGLVHDRFYRYDVVFSTSASFVFFAAIFMTSSLYYSKNKNVK
;
A
#
# COMPACT_ATOMS: atom_id res chain seq x y z
N MET A 1 14.08 1.57 6.61
CA MET A 1 13.10 2.28 5.77
C MET A 1 13.28 1.99 4.28
N GLY A 2 14.46 2.22 3.67
CA GLY A 2 14.64 2.07 2.21
C GLY A 2 14.39 0.66 1.64
N VAL A 3 14.88 -0.39 2.32
CA VAL A 3 14.70 -1.79 1.87
C VAL A 3 13.23 -2.23 1.86
N CYS A 4 12.43 -1.76 2.83
CA CYS A 4 11.01 -2.08 2.90
C CYS A 4 10.24 -1.39 1.77
N ASN A 5 10.56 -0.13 1.47
CA ASN A 5 9.93 0.62 0.38
C ASN A 5 10.25 0.00 -0.99
N GLY A 6 11.53 -0.32 -1.24
CA GLY A 6 11.94 -1.00 -2.46
C GLY A 6 11.33 -2.40 -2.61
N GLY A 7 11.29 -3.16 -1.51
CA GLY A 7 10.64 -4.47 -1.48
C GLY A 7 9.15 -4.41 -1.82
N MET A 8 8.42 -3.46 -1.22
CA MET A 8 7.00 -3.25 -1.53
C MET A 8 6.80 -2.88 -3.00
N GLN A 9 7.63 -2.02 -3.56
CA GLN A 9 7.49 -1.59 -4.95
C GLN A 9 7.75 -2.72 -5.95
N CYS A 10 8.75 -3.57 -5.68
CA CYS A 10 8.96 -4.80 -6.45
C CYS A 10 7.76 -5.76 -6.35
N LEU A 11 7.23 -5.97 -5.14
CA LEU A 11 6.08 -6.85 -4.92
C LEU A 11 4.83 -6.35 -5.64
N ILE A 12 4.57 -5.04 -5.65
CA ILE A 12 3.43 -4.44 -6.36
C ILE A 12 3.53 -4.72 -7.87
N SER A 13 4.73 -4.60 -8.46
CA SER A 13 4.96 -4.88 -9.88
C SER A 13 4.71 -6.35 -10.24
N ILE A 14 5.21 -7.28 -9.42
CA ILE A 14 4.98 -8.72 -9.58
C ILE A 14 3.49 -9.03 -9.44
N LEU A 15 2.82 -8.44 -8.44
CA LEU A 15 1.43 -8.69 -8.16
C LEU A 15 0.49 -8.15 -9.23
N CYS A 16 0.78 -6.95 -9.76
CA CYS A 16 0.04 -6.38 -10.87
C CYS A 16 0.10 -7.30 -12.10
N SER A 17 1.28 -7.87 -12.38
CA SER A 17 1.44 -8.84 -13.47
C SER A 17 0.73 -10.17 -13.23
N HIS A 18 0.57 -10.58 -11.98
CA HIS A 18 -0.19 -11.78 -11.63
C HIS A 18 -1.71 -11.59 -11.75
N PHE A 19 -2.24 -10.39 -11.50
CA PHE A 19 -3.69 -10.14 -11.54
C PHE A 19 -4.22 -9.68 -12.90
N LEU A 20 -3.51 -8.81 -13.61
CA LEU A 20 -3.96 -8.26 -14.90
C LEU A 20 -3.43 -9.04 -16.12
N GLY A 21 -2.45 -9.92 -15.92
CA GLY A 21 -1.75 -10.57 -17.03
C GLY A 21 -0.74 -9.66 -17.71
N LYS A 22 0.17 -10.26 -18.50
CA LYS A 22 1.39 -9.63 -19.01
C LYS A 22 1.16 -8.43 -19.93
N GLU A 23 0.03 -8.39 -20.65
CA GLU A 23 -0.27 -7.34 -21.63
C GLU A 23 -0.74 -6.05 -20.98
N ASP A 24 -1.55 -6.13 -19.92
CA ASP A 24 -2.15 -4.95 -19.25
C ASP A 24 -1.41 -4.52 -17.97
N SER A 25 -0.37 -5.25 -17.54
CA SER A 25 0.41 -4.96 -16.34
C SER A 25 0.87 -3.51 -16.24
N PHE A 26 1.32 -2.90 -17.34
CA PHE A 26 1.88 -1.55 -17.35
C PHE A 26 0.81 -0.48 -17.15
N LEU A 27 -0.38 -0.67 -17.75
CA LEU A 27 -1.53 0.22 -17.56
C LEU A 27 -2.04 0.13 -16.12
N GLY A 28 -2.16 -1.09 -15.58
CA GLY A 28 -2.53 -1.31 -14.18
C GLY A 28 -1.54 -0.70 -13.20
N LEU A 29 -0.23 -0.88 -13.43
CA LEU A 29 0.81 -0.30 -12.58
C LEU A 29 0.77 1.23 -12.61
N GLY A 30 0.55 1.82 -13.79
CA GLY A 30 0.37 3.26 -13.96
C GLY A 30 -0.84 3.78 -13.19
N ALA A 31 -1.99 3.12 -13.33
CA ALA A 31 -3.23 3.49 -12.62
C ALA A 31 -3.12 3.33 -11.09
N VAL A 32 -2.47 2.27 -10.62
CA VAL A 32 -2.22 2.08 -9.19
C VAL A 32 -1.24 3.13 -8.66
N SER A 33 -0.21 3.48 -9.44
CA SER A 33 0.78 4.49 -9.06
C SER A 33 0.17 5.89 -8.97
N THR A 34 -0.72 6.25 -9.91
CA THR A 34 -1.45 7.53 -9.84
C THR A 34 -2.42 7.55 -8.67
N LEU A 35 -3.11 6.45 -8.38
CA LEU A 35 -4.00 6.36 -7.23
C LEU A 35 -3.23 6.42 -5.89
N MET A 36 -2.01 5.88 -5.83
CA MET A 36 -1.11 6.00 -4.67
C MET A 36 -0.59 7.42 -4.44
N SER A 37 -0.58 8.30 -5.45
CA SER A 37 -0.13 9.70 -5.28
C SER A 37 -1.03 10.51 -4.34
N ILE A 38 -2.32 10.17 -4.26
CA ILE A 38 -3.31 10.86 -3.41
C ILE A 38 -2.97 10.68 -1.91
N PRO A 39 -2.86 9.46 -1.36
CA PRO A 39 -2.47 9.27 0.04
C PRO A 39 -1.03 9.72 0.32
N LEU A 40 -0.14 9.75 -0.67
CA LEU A 40 1.20 10.34 -0.50
C LEU A 40 1.16 11.85 -0.29
N LEU A 41 0.20 12.56 -0.90
CA LEU A 41 -0.01 13.99 -0.69
C LEU A 41 -0.76 14.26 0.63
N VAL A 42 -1.81 13.47 0.90
CA VAL A 42 -2.71 13.66 2.05
C VAL A 42 -2.08 13.17 3.35
N GLY A 43 -1.25 12.12 3.30
CA GLY A 43 -0.61 11.50 4.47
C GLY A 43 0.20 12.49 5.31
N PRO A 44 1.13 13.28 4.72
CA PRO A 44 1.87 14.31 5.45
C PRO A 44 0.98 15.41 6.04
N ILE A 45 -0.10 15.80 5.37
CA ILE A 45 -1.03 16.83 5.86
C ILE A 45 -1.77 16.32 7.11
N ILE A 46 -2.32 15.11 7.05
CA ILE A 46 -2.98 14.48 8.21
C ILE A 46 -1.98 14.27 9.35
N SER A 47 -0.78 13.78 9.02
CA SER A 47 0.31 13.58 9.98
C SER A 47 0.70 14.89 10.69
N GLY A 48 0.78 15.99 9.96
CA GLY A 48 1.02 17.33 10.50
C GLY A 48 -0.09 17.81 11.43
N LEU A 49 -1.36 17.59 11.07
CA LEU A 49 -2.50 17.93 11.93
C LEU A 49 -2.53 17.10 13.22
N VAL A 50 -2.19 15.80 13.14
CA VAL A 50 -2.10 14.94 14.33
C VAL A 50 -0.92 15.38 15.21
N HIS A 51 0.21 15.73 14.60
CA HIS A 51 1.35 16.27 15.34
C HIS A 51 1.01 17.58 16.04
N ASP A 52 0.30 18.50 15.39
CA ASP A 52 -0.09 19.80 15.96
C ASP A 52 -1.02 19.65 17.19
N ARG A 53 -1.85 18.60 17.21
CA ARG A 53 -2.78 18.35 18.34
C ARG A 53 -2.15 17.64 19.53
N PHE A 54 -1.17 16.77 19.30
CA PHE A 54 -0.57 15.95 20.35
C PHE A 54 0.88 16.34 20.70
N TYR A 55 1.51 17.22 19.92
CA TYR A 55 2.92 17.65 20.02
C TYR A 55 3.94 16.50 20.16
N ARG A 56 3.56 15.28 19.77
CA ARG A 56 4.36 14.06 19.94
C ARG A 56 4.39 13.26 18.65
N TYR A 57 5.59 12.94 18.17
CA TYR A 57 5.77 12.11 16.96
C TYR A 57 5.46 10.63 17.19
N ASP A 58 5.48 10.15 18.44
CA ASP A 58 5.14 8.76 18.78
C ASP A 58 3.73 8.39 18.30
N VAL A 59 2.77 9.30 18.47
CA VAL A 59 1.35 9.07 18.16
C VAL A 59 1.13 9.01 16.66
N VAL A 60 1.84 9.87 15.91
CA VAL A 60 1.85 9.88 14.44
C VAL A 60 2.44 8.58 13.89
N PHE A 61 3.55 8.12 14.45
CA PHE A 61 4.20 6.88 14.03
C PHE A 61 3.34 5.65 14.38
N SER A 62 2.77 5.61 15.58
CA SER A 62 1.87 4.53 15.99
C SER A 62 0.63 4.44 15.11
N THR A 63 0.00 5.58 14.80
CA THR A 63 -1.21 5.61 13.95
C THR A 63 -0.91 5.19 12.51
N SER A 64 0.21 5.64 11.93
CA SER A 64 0.62 5.23 10.59
C SER A 64 0.98 3.74 10.53
N ALA A 65 1.65 3.21 11.55
CA ALA A 65 1.95 1.78 11.63
C ALA A 65 0.69 0.91 11.73
N SER A 66 -0.30 1.32 12.54
CA SER A 66 -1.59 0.62 12.62
C SER A 66 -2.30 0.58 11.26
N PHE A 67 -2.31 1.69 10.52
CA PHE A 67 -2.93 1.74 9.19
C PHE A 67 -2.28 0.76 8.21
N VAL A 68 -0.94 0.72 8.16
CA VAL A 68 -0.19 -0.22 7.30
C VAL A 68 -0.45 -1.67 7.71
N PHE A 69 -0.58 -1.95 9.00
CA PHE A 69 -0.86 -3.30 9.49
C PHE A 69 -2.24 -3.82 9.04
N PHE A 70 -3.28 -2.99 9.14
CA PHE A 70 -4.61 -3.33 8.64
C PHE A 70 -4.61 -3.53 7.12
N ALA A 71 -3.91 -2.67 6.38
CA ALA A 71 -3.77 -2.80 4.92
C ALA A 71 -3.07 -4.12 4.53
N ALA A 72 -2.04 -4.52 5.27
CA ALA A 72 -1.33 -5.78 5.04
C ALA A 72 -2.22 -7.01 5.27
N ILE A 73 -3.05 -7.00 6.32
CA ILE A 73 -4.01 -8.07 6.58
C ILE A 73 -5.01 -8.17 5.43
N PHE A 74 -5.61 -7.05 5.04
CA PHE A 74 -6.59 -7.00 3.94
C PHE A 74 -6.00 -7.51 2.61
N MET A 75 -4.77 -7.09 2.29
CA MET A 75 -4.06 -7.52 1.09
C MET A 75 -3.76 -9.04 1.12
N THR A 76 -3.34 -9.57 2.26
CA THR A 76 -3.06 -11.00 2.43
C THR A 76 -4.34 -11.83 2.29
N SER A 77 -5.45 -11.36 2.85
CA SER A 77 -6.77 -12.00 2.68
C SER A 77 -7.25 -11.99 1.22
N SER A 78 -7.06 -10.87 0.51
CA SER A 78 -7.38 -10.75 -0.92
C SER A 78 -6.54 -11.71 -1.77
N LEU A 79 -5.24 -11.82 -1.46
CA LEU A 79 -4.33 -12.74 -2.14
C LEU A 79 -4.72 -14.20 -1.89
N TYR A 80 -5.08 -14.55 -0.65
CA TYR A 80 -5.57 -15.88 -0.29
C TYR A 80 -6.84 -16.24 -1.07
N TYR A 81 -7.78 -15.29 -1.20
CA TYR A 81 -9.00 -15.48 -1.97
C TYR A 81 -8.72 -15.66 -3.47
N SER A 82 -7.81 -14.87 -4.04
CA SER A 82 -7.37 -15.00 -5.45
C SER A 82 -6.74 -16.36 -5.74
N LYS A 83 -5.87 -16.86 -4.84
CA LYS A 83 -5.24 -18.17 -4.98
C LYS A 83 -6.30 -19.28 -5.00
N ASN A 84 -7.29 -19.24 -4.11
CA ASN A 84 -8.35 -20.24 -4.06
C ASN A 84 -9.24 -20.24 -5.32
N LYS A 85 -9.47 -19.07 -5.93
CA LYS A 85 -10.28 -18.95 -7.15
C LYS A 85 -9.58 -19.48 -8.42
N ASN A 86 -8.25 -19.51 -8.43
CA ASN A 86 -7.43 -20.05 -9.53
C ASN A 86 -7.10 -21.55 -9.38
N VAL A 87 -7.56 -22.21 -8.31
CA VAL A 87 -7.46 -23.67 -8.12
C VAL A 87 -8.83 -24.31 -8.42
N LYS A 88 -9.30 -24.12 -9.65
CA LYS A 88 -10.46 -24.84 -10.21
C LYS A 88 -10.19 -25.21 -11.66
#